data_AF-A0A349CSD6-F1
#
_entry.id   AF-A0A349CSD6-F1
#
_cell.length_a   1.000
_cell.length_b   1.000
_cell.length_c   1.000
_cell.angle_alpha   90.00
_cell.angle_beta   90.00
_cell.angle_gamma   90.00
#
_symmetry.space_group_name_H-M   'P 1'
#
loop_
_entity.id
_entity.type
_entity.pdbx_description
1 polymer ?
#
loop_
_entity_poly.entity_id
_entity_poly.type
_entity_poly.pdbx_seq_one_letter_code
_entity_poly.pdbx_strand_id
1 'polypeptide(L)'
;MTTDTLPGRGLLIVLNPKSGRDRSHDDPRPLIERHVPGATVHDLADGEDLARVVDAAMACEDPPTAVAMHGGDGSVSTMAHTARRHDIPLLVLPAGTFNHFSRAIGIETVDDALAAYLAGRRRRVAVAEVRADDDEPITVLDAVTLGLHPGFVAERKRRVDRLGTWIGGAAAAWRELRDAQPIRVGRGGRHARVWSVFVSVGANDEARIATLQRITLGDDRLDVRFHHARGSHTRAVASLAFGRKTTAVLRFLRLLPPESDIERMLLDDLDLTVHRAAGGELSFVHDGELVQRDGDAFRLRVKGIADALEVYTPE
;
A
#
# COMPACT_ATOMS: atom_id res chain seq x y z
N MET A 1 2.53 22.31 37.00
CA MET A 1 1.97 22.23 35.63
C MET A 1 0.78 21.30 35.70
N THR A 2 -0.41 21.83 35.48
CA THR A 2 -1.61 21.01 35.22
C THR A 2 -1.33 20.14 34.01
N THR A 3 -1.65 18.86 34.10
CA THR A 3 -1.42 17.80 33.08
C THR A 3 -2.14 18.04 31.74
N ASP A 4 -2.87 19.14 31.61
CA ASP A 4 -3.78 19.44 30.50
C ASP A 4 -3.10 20.14 29.30
N THR A 5 -1.80 20.45 29.38
CA THR A 5 -1.06 21.21 28.35
C THR A 5 0.17 20.49 27.79
N LEU A 6 0.35 19.19 28.04
CA LEU A 6 1.50 18.46 27.50
C LEU A 6 1.37 18.29 25.97
N PRO A 7 2.41 18.62 25.18
CA PRO A 7 2.43 18.33 23.76
C PRO A 7 2.14 16.85 23.50
N GLY A 8 1.24 16.57 22.55
CA GLY A 8 0.81 15.21 22.24
C GLY A 8 -0.44 14.73 22.99
N ARG A 9 -1.00 15.50 23.93
CA ARG A 9 -2.29 15.15 24.55
C ARG A 9 -3.35 14.97 23.45
N GLY A 10 -4.09 13.86 23.52
CA GLY A 10 -5.07 13.47 22.50
C GLY A 10 -4.50 12.73 21.27
N LEU A 11 -3.19 12.48 21.21
CA LEU A 11 -2.58 11.63 20.18
C LEU A 11 -2.43 10.19 20.69
N LEU A 12 -2.99 9.23 19.96
CA LEU A 12 -2.70 7.81 20.14
C LEU A 12 -1.65 7.36 19.12
N ILE A 13 -0.48 6.91 19.58
CA ILE A 13 0.58 6.38 18.74
C ILE A 13 0.62 4.87 18.89
N VAL A 14 0.38 4.13 17.79
CA VAL A 14 0.53 2.68 17.77
C VAL A 14 1.85 2.30 17.13
N LEU A 15 2.65 1.50 17.85
CA LEU A 15 3.94 1.00 17.41
C LEU A 15 3.81 -0.44 16.94
N ASN A 16 4.17 -0.73 15.69
CA ASN A 16 4.29 -2.11 15.22
C ASN A 16 5.76 -2.58 15.28
N PRO A 17 6.15 -3.40 16.28
CA PRO A 17 7.52 -3.88 16.45
C PRO A 17 7.97 -4.91 15.39
N LYS A 18 7.05 -5.37 14.53
CA LYS A 18 7.38 -6.23 13.38
C LYS A 18 7.78 -5.43 12.15
N SER A 19 7.36 -4.16 12.07
CA SER A 19 7.77 -3.28 10.99
C SER A 19 9.25 -2.95 11.09
N GLY A 20 9.94 -2.96 9.95
CA GLY A 20 11.33 -2.50 9.89
C GLY A 20 12.38 -3.47 10.42
N ARG A 21 12.06 -4.70 10.84
CA ARG A 21 13.05 -5.68 11.34
C ARG A 21 14.24 -5.95 10.40
N ASP A 22 14.10 -5.65 9.12
CA ASP A 22 15.12 -5.83 8.09
C ASP A 22 15.98 -4.57 7.83
N ARG A 23 15.74 -3.47 8.56
CA ARG A 23 16.55 -2.24 8.54
C ARG A 23 16.79 -1.81 9.99
N SER A 24 17.98 -1.32 10.34
CA SER A 24 18.21 -0.69 11.64
C SER A 24 17.45 0.64 11.68
N HIS A 25 16.15 0.61 11.97
CA HIS A 25 15.42 1.80 12.37
C HIS A 25 15.66 1.99 13.86
N ASP A 26 16.04 3.21 14.23
CA ASP A 26 16.14 3.57 15.63
C ASP A 26 14.77 3.46 16.29
N ASP A 27 14.75 3.08 17.55
CA ASP A 27 13.53 3.09 18.36
C ASP A 27 12.91 4.50 18.32
N PRO A 28 11.63 4.67 17.93
CA PRO A 28 11.00 5.99 17.88
C PRO A 28 10.73 6.59 19.26
N ARG A 29 10.78 5.78 20.34
CA ARG A 29 10.40 6.21 21.70
C ARG A 29 11.15 7.43 22.22
N PRO A 30 12.50 7.54 22.09
CA PRO A 30 13.19 8.73 22.56
C PRO A 30 12.73 10.02 21.84
N LEU A 31 12.30 9.90 20.58
CA LEU A 31 11.74 11.03 19.83
C LEU A 31 10.32 11.35 20.28
N ILE A 32 9.49 10.33 20.51
CA ILE A 32 8.12 10.48 21.01
C ILE A 32 8.13 11.14 22.39
N GLU A 33 8.92 10.62 23.33
CA GLU A 33 9.06 11.15 24.69
C GLU A 33 9.57 12.60 24.69
N ARG A 34 10.48 12.94 23.75
CA ARG A 34 11.02 14.29 23.64
C ARG A 34 10.01 15.31 23.12
N HIS A 35 9.26 14.97 22.08
CA HIS A 35 8.44 15.96 21.34
C HIS A 35 6.97 15.95 21.75
N VAL A 36 6.42 14.78 22.06
CA VAL A 36 5.00 14.57 22.36
C VAL A 36 4.82 13.72 23.63
N PRO A 37 5.39 14.13 24.79
CA PRO A 37 5.33 13.35 26.03
C PRO A 37 3.91 13.13 26.57
N GLY A 38 2.91 13.88 26.09
CA GLY A 38 1.50 13.69 26.44
C GLY A 38 0.76 12.66 25.56
N ALA A 39 1.43 12.08 24.56
CA ALA A 39 0.82 11.08 23.68
C ALA A 39 0.64 9.73 24.41
N THR A 40 -0.46 9.05 24.10
CA THR A 40 -0.65 7.65 24.52
C THR A 40 0.07 6.75 23.53
N VAL A 41 0.96 5.89 24.01
CA VAL A 41 1.74 4.98 23.16
C VAL A 41 1.30 3.54 23.43
N HIS A 42 0.93 2.82 22.35
CA HIS A 42 0.51 1.42 22.41
C HIS A 42 1.45 0.55 21.56
N ASP A 43 2.05 -0.47 22.16
CA ASP A 43 2.78 -1.50 21.42
C ASP A 43 1.83 -2.56 20.89
N LEU A 44 1.75 -2.69 19.57
CA LEU A 44 0.91 -3.70 18.97
C LEU A 44 1.49 -5.09 19.27
N ALA A 45 0.75 -5.88 20.04
CA ALA A 45 1.15 -7.23 20.39
C ALA A 45 1.01 -8.18 19.19
N ASP A 46 1.69 -9.32 19.28
CA ASP A 46 1.65 -10.35 18.25
C ASP A 46 0.22 -10.88 18.04
N GLY A 47 -0.36 -10.60 16.87
CA GLY A 47 -1.72 -11.01 16.51
C GLY A 47 -2.83 -10.11 17.06
N GLU A 48 -2.46 -9.00 17.70
CA GLU A 48 -3.42 -7.97 18.12
C GLU A 48 -4.00 -7.25 16.91
N ASP A 49 -5.31 -7.00 16.97
CA ASP A 49 -6.05 -6.31 15.93
C ASP A 49 -5.95 -4.79 16.13
N LEU A 50 -5.27 -4.11 15.20
CA LEU A 50 -5.07 -2.67 15.24
C LEU A 50 -6.40 -1.89 15.30
N ALA A 51 -7.41 -2.32 14.55
CA ALA A 51 -8.69 -1.63 14.52
C ALA A 51 -9.38 -1.72 15.89
N ARG A 52 -9.30 -2.89 16.55
CA ARG A 52 -9.83 -3.05 17.91
C ARG A 52 -9.13 -2.18 18.95
N VAL A 53 -7.81 -2.01 18.84
CA VAL A 53 -7.05 -1.11 19.74
C VAL A 53 -7.57 0.32 19.61
N VAL A 54 -7.72 0.81 18.38
CA VAL A 54 -8.21 2.17 18.14
C VAL A 54 -9.68 2.31 18.53
N ASP A 55 -10.53 1.31 18.23
CA ASP A 55 -11.94 1.29 18.64
C ASP A 55 -12.11 1.38 20.15
N ALA A 56 -11.31 0.63 20.90
CA ALA A 56 -11.30 0.69 22.35
C ALA A 56 -10.90 2.09 22.84
N ALA A 57 -9.87 2.70 22.24
CA ALA A 57 -9.44 4.05 22.60
C ALA A 57 -10.49 5.12 22.27
N MET A 58 -11.19 4.99 21.14
CA MET A 58 -12.26 5.90 20.73
C MET A 58 -13.52 5.80 21.59
N ALA A 59 -13.71 4.68 22.29
CA ALA A 59 -14.84 4.46 23.20
C ALA A 59 -14.60 4.96 24.63
N CYS A 60 -13.40 5.47 24.94
CA CYS A 60 -13.06 6.04 26.25
C CYS A 60 -13.72 7.40 26.50
N GLU A 61 -13.72 7.86 27.75
CA GLU A 61 -14.26 9.18 28.15
C GLU A 61 -13.49 10.36 27.54
N ASP A 62 -12.18 10.21 27.35
CA ASP A 62 -11.28 11.17 26.70
C ASP A 62 -10.66 10.51 25.44
N PRO A 63 -11.41 10.40 24.33
CA PRO A 63 -10.95 9.71 23.13
C PRO A 63 -9.83 10.49 22.42
N PRO A 64 -8.93 9.80 21.70
CA PRO A 64 -7.90 10.49 20.92
C PRO A 64 -8.52 11.35 19.81
N THR A 65 -7.92 12.51 19.58
CA THR A 65 -8.32 13.44 18.50
C THR A 65 -7.49 13.25 17.23
N ALA A 66 -6.41 12.46 17.31
CA ALA A 66 -5.59 12.02 16.19
C ALA A 66 -4.93 10.67 16.50
N VAL A 67 -4.60 9.92 15.45
CA VAL A 67 -3.89 8.65 15.57
C VAL A 67 -2.58 8.69 14.79
N ALA A 68 -1.56 7.98 15.28
CA ALA A 68 -0.30 7.79 14.59
C ALA A 68 0.03 6.32 14.43
N MET A 69 0.60 5.95 13.29
CA MET A 69 1.10 4.60 13.04
C MET A 69 2.60 4.60 12.80
N HIS A 70 3.35 3.94 13.68
CA HIS A 70 4.73 3.56 13.42
C HIS A 70 4.79 2.18 12.79
N GLY A 71 4.92 2.15 11.46
CA GLY A 71 4.85 0.91 10.69
C GLY A 71 5.27 1.05 9.23
N GLY A 72 5.20 -0.07 8.50
CA GLY A 72 5.28 -0.09 7.04
C GLY A 72 3.92 0.13 6.36
N ASP A 73 3.91 0.05 5.02
CA ASP A 73 2.77 0.44 4.18
C ASP A 73 1.45 -0.27 4.58
N GLY A 74 1.46 -1.58 4.82
CA GLY A 74 0.26 -2.32 5.23
C GLY A 74 -0.29 -1.92 6.61
N SER A 75 0.59 -1.64 7.58
CA SER A 75 0.17 -1.12 8.89
C SER A 75 -0.41 0.29 8.78
N VAL A 76 0.21 1.14 7.96
CA VAL A 76 -0.26 2.51 7.70
C VAL A 76 -1.61 2.49 6.99
N SER A 77 -1.81 1.60 6.01
CA SER A 77 -3.08 1.40 5.32
C SER A 77 -4.19 0.94 6.27
N THR A 78 -3.89 -0.01 7.17
CA THR A 78 -4.84 -0.47 8.20
C THR A 78 -5.21 0.65 9.18
N MET A 79 -4.22 1.44 9.63
CA MET A 79 -4.50 2.61 10.47
C MET A 79 -5.33 3.66 9.72
N ALA A 80 -5.02 3.92 8.45
CA ALA A 80 -5.75 4.89 7.63
C ALA A 80 -7.21 4.49 7.42
N HIS A 81 -7.50 3.20 7.22
CA HIS A 81 -8.86 2.70 7.18
C HIS A 81 -9.62 3.03 8.47
N THR A 82 -8.98 2.79 9.61
CA THR A 82 -9.56 3.04 10.92
C THR A 82 -9.72 4.53 11.23
N ALA A 83 -8.71 5.35 10.91
CA ALA A 83 -8.74 6.81 11.05
C ALA A 83 -9.86 7.44 10.21
N ARG A 84 -10.02 6.99 8.95
CA ARG A 84 -11.13 7.41 8.07
C ARG A 84 -12.49 7.03 8.65
N ARG A 85 -12.64 5.83 9.23
CA ARG A 85 -13.90 5.39 9.82
C ARG A 85 -14.32 6.23 11.03
N HIS A 86 -13.35 6.70 11.81
CA HIS A 86 -13.57 7.58 12.96
C HIS A 86 -13.53 9.08 12.64
N ASP A 87 -13.26 9.45 11.38
CA ASP A 87 -13.05 10.84 10.91
C ASP A 87 -12.04 11.63 11.77
N ILE A 88 -10.90 11.00 12.09
CA ILE A 88 -9.78 11.62 12.82
C ILE A 88 -8.50 11.64 11.99
N PRO A 89 -7.60 12.63 12.20
CA PRO A 89 -6.39 12.76 11.39
C PRO A 89 -5.36 11.66 11.66
N LEU A 90 -4.66 11.26 10.60
CA LEU A 90 -3.59 10.27 10.65
C LEU A 90 -2.19 10.93 10.58
N LEU A 91 -1.32 10.55 11.50
CA LEU A 91 0.12 10.80 11.47
C LEU A 91 0.87 9.51 11.09
N VAL A 92 1.75 9.58 10.11
CA VAL A 92 2.55 8.41 9.68
C VAL A 92 3.97 8.52 10.22
N LEU A 93 4.40 7.55 11.03
CA LEU A 93 5.79 7.43 11.50
C LEU A 93 6.47 6.31 10.69
N PRO A 94 7.32 6.63 9.70
CA PRO A 94 7.80 5.63 8.74
C PRO A 94 8.71 4.60 9.39
N ALA A 95 8.35 3.31 9.28
CA ALA A 95 9.14 2.19 9.82
C ALA A 95 9.24 0.98 8.88
N GLY A 96 8.79 1.10 7.64
CA GLY A 96 8.80 0.04 6.64
C GLY A 96 9.96 0.13 5.64
N THR A 97 10.01 -0.86 4.74
CA THR A 97 11.03 -0.94 3.70
C THR A 97 10.83 0.12 2.61
N PHE A 98 9.60 0.31 2.15
CA PHE A 98 9.27 1.16 1.01
C PHE A 98 8.68 2.50 1.43
N ASN A 99 7.76 2.50 2.40
CA ASN A 99 7.14 3.71 2.97
C ASN A 99 6.54 4.59 1.85
N HIS A 100 5.81 3.98 0.93
CA HIS A 100 5.29 4.62 -0.27
C HIS A 100 4.41 5.81 0.09
N PHE A 101 3.42 5.60 0.96
CA PHE A 101 2.51 6.66 1.37
C PHE A 101 3.20 7.75 2.19
N SER A 102 4.07 7.40 3.15
CA SER A 102 4.78 8.41 3.95
C SER A 102 5.60 9.36 3.06
N ARG A 103 6.30 8.80 2.08
CA ARG A 103 7.08 9.57 1.10
C ARG A 103 6.18 10.42 0.20
N ALA A 104 5.01 9.92 -0.17
CA ALA A 104 4.04 10.68 -0.97
C ALA A 104 3.51 11.91 -0.22
N ILE A 105 3.36 11.82 1.11
CA ILE A 105 2.96 12.95 1.98
C ILE A 105 4.16 13.75 2.51
N GLY A 106 5.36 13.54 1.95
CA GLY A 106 6.56 14.30 2.30
C GLY A 106 7.21 13.94 3.63
N ILE A 107 6.81 12.85 4.28
CA ILE A 107 7.39 12.36 5.54
C ILE A 107 8.46 11.31 5.25
N GLU A 108 9.72 11.68 5.48
CA GLU A 108 10.86 10.77 5.34
C GLU A 108 11.32 10.17 6.67
N THR A 109 11.17 10.91 7.78
CA THR A 109 11.62 10.50 9.11
C THR A 109 10.54 10.68 10.18
N VAL A 110 10.74 10.03 11.34
CA VAL A 110 9.88 10.21 12.52
C VAL A 110 9.93 11.65 13.04
N ASP A 111 11.10 12.30 13.00
CA ASP A 111 11.23 13.72 13.37
C ASP A 111 10.40 14.63 12.46
N ASP A 112 10.42 14.41 11.13
CA ASP A 112 9.60 15.19 10.18
C ASP A 112 8.11 15.07 10.51
N ALA A 113 7.67 13.85 10.81
CA ALA A 113 6.29 13.55 11.15
C ALA A 113 5.86 14.29 12.44
N LEU A 114 6.66 14.16 13.51
CA LEU A 114 6.37 14.82 14.78
C LEU A 114 6.41 16.35 14.65
N ALA A 115 7.31 16.91 13.83
CA ALA A 115 7.34 18.33 13.53
C ALA A 115 6.10 18.79 12.75
N ALA A 116 5.60 18.01 11.79
CA ALA A 116 4.35 18.28 11.09
C ALA A 116 3.14 18.26 12.05
N TYR A 117 3.09 17.27 12.95
CA TYR A 117 2.07 17.17 14.00
C TYR A 117 2.05 18.38 14.91
N LEU A 118 3.20 18.75 15.47
CA LEU A 118 3.34 19.89 16.39
C LEU A 118 3.01 21.23 15.73
N ALA A 119 3.29 21.37 14.43
CA ALA A 119 2.90 22.54 13.65
C ALA A 119 1.40 22.56 13.30
N GLY A 120 0.66 21.48 13.55
CA GLY A 120 -0.76 21.36 13.20
C GLY A 120 -1.02 21.32 11.69
N ARG A 121 0.00 21.04 10.86
CA ARG A 121 -0.11 21.04 9.40
C ARG A 121 -0.80 19.77 8.93
N ARG A 122 -1.98 19.94 8.33
CA ARG A 122 -2.85 18.84 7.89
C ARG A 122 -3.38 19.10 6.50
N ARG A 123 -3.64 18.00 5.80
CA ARG A 123 -4.22 18.03 4.46
C ARG A 123 -5.20 16.88 4.29
N ARG A 124 -6.33 17.14 3.64
CA ARG A 124 -7.20 16.08 3.14
C ARG A 124 -6.64 15.49 1.86
N VAL A 125 -6.64 14.16 1.78
CA VAL A 125 -6.12 13.38 0.66
C VAL A 125 -7.18 12.42 0.14
N ALA A 126 -7.11 12.13 -1.16
CA ALA A 126 -7.93 11.12 -1.79
C ALA A 126 -7.43 9.72 -1.45
N VAL A 127 -8.36 8.78 -1.36
CA VAL A 127 -8.08 7.34 -1.18
C VAL A 127 -8.88 6.54 -2.21
N ALA A 128 -8.55 5.27 -2.37
CA ALA A 128 -9.45 4.33 -3.01
C ALA A 128 -10.22 3.52 -1.97
N GLU A 129 -11.43 3.12 -2.32
CA GLU A 129 -12.22 2.15 -1.59
C GLU A 129 -12.36 0.89 -2.43
N VAL A 130 -12.01 -0.25 -1.84
CA VAL A 130 -11.96 -1.54 -2.53
C VAL A 130 -12.91 -2.51 -1.87
N ARG A 131 -13.78 -3.13 -2.66
CA ARG A 131 -14.72 -4.15 -2.20
C ARG A 131 -14.61 -5.40 -3.06
N ALA A 132 -14.37 -6.55 -2.43
CA ALA A 132 -14.42 -7.85 -3.08
C ALA A 132 -15.76 -8.53 -2.74
N ASP A 133 -16.54 -8.89 -3.76
CA ASP A 133 -17.90 -9.42 -3.61
C ASP A 133 -18.72 -8.55 -2.65
N ASP A 134 -19.30 -9.14 -1.61
CA ASP A 134 -20.13 -8.47 -0.60
C ASP A 134 -19.38 -8.15 0.69
N ASP A 135 -18.04 -8.21 0.68
CA ASP A 135 -17.22 -7.84 1.83
C ASP A 135 -17.38 -6.36 2.21
N GLU A 136 -16.96 -6.03 3.43
CA GLU A 136 -16.82 -4.63 3.83
C GLU A 136 -15.72 -3.94 3.00
N PRO A 137 -15.90 -2.65 2.65
CA PRO A 137 -14.92 -1.93 1.87
C PRO A 137 -13.64 -1.68 2.65
N ILE A 138 -12.50 -1.82 1.97
CA ILE A 138 -11.17 -1.55 2.50
C ILE A 138 -10.68 -0.21 1.94
N THR A 139 -10.08 0.62 2.78
CA THR A 139 -9.40 1.85 2.34
C THR A 139 -8.02 1.51 1.79
N VAL A 140 -7.69 2.04 0.63
CA VAL A 140 -6.39 1.85 -0.04
C VAL A 140 -5.74 3.20 -0.31
N LEU A 141 -4.47 3.31 0.06
CA LEU A 141 -3.71 4.56 0.01
C LEU A 141 -2.94 4.72 -1.30
N ASP A 142 -2.34 3.66 -1.83
CA ASP A 142 -1.45 3.74 -2.98
C ASP A 142 -2.00 2.97 -4.18
N ALA A 143 -2.19 1.65 -4.04
CA ALA A 143 -2.60 0.81 -5.17
C ALA A 143 -3.16 -0.55 -4.78
N VAL A 144 -4.02 -1.07 -5.67
CA VAL A 144 -4.40 -2.48 -5.76
C VAL A 144 -3.73 -3.14 -6.96
N THR A 145 -3.25 -4.36 -6.77
CA THR A 145 -2.65 -5.18 -7.83
C THR A 145 -3.29 -6.56 -7.91
N LEU A 146 -3.55 -7.03 -9.12
CA LEU A 146 -4.01 -8.38 -9.45
C LEU A 146 -2.98 -9.10 -10.33
N GLY A 147 -2.93 -10.43 -10.25
CA GLY A 147 -2.05 -11.24 -11.09
C GLY A 147 -0.59 -11.14 -10.66
N LEU A 148 0.35 -10.97 -11.58
CA LEU A 148 1.75 -10.78 -11.26
C LEU A 148 1.96 -9.47 -10.45
N HIS A 149 2.15 -9.61 -9.14
CA HIS A 149 2.41 -8.50 -8.24
C HIS A 149 3.91 -8.43 -7.89
N PRO A 150 4.60 -7.37 -8.32
CA PRO A 150 6.04 -7.26 -8.10
C PRO A 150 6.46 -7.14 -6.61
N GLY A 151 5.58 -6.61 -5.75
CA GLY A 151 5.88 -6.31 -4.33
C GLY A 151 6.21 -7.57 -3.53
N PHE A 152 5.52 -8.69 -3.79
CA PHE A 152 5.90 -9.97 -3.19
C PHE A 152 7.13 -10.57 -3.82
N VAL A 153 7.38 -10.35 -5.11
CA VAL A 153 8.62 -10.81 -5.73
C VAL A 153 9.82 -10.17 -5.02
N ALA A 154 9.71 -8.90 -4.63
CA ALA A 154 10.74 -8.19 -3.87
C ALA A 154 10.82 -8.64 -2.40
N GLU A 155 9.69 -8.78 -1.70
CA GLU A 155 9.65 -9.22 -0.30
C GLU A 155 10.10 -10.67 -0.13
N ARG A 156 9.68 -11.56 -1.04
CA ARG A 156 10.07 -12.98 -1.05
C ARG A 156 11.53 -13.17 -1.43
N LYS A 157 12.07 -12.35 -2.36
CA LYS A 157 13.51 -12.32 -2.64
C LYS A 157 14.32 -12.05 -1.38
N ARG A 158 13.92 -11.08 -0.55
CA ARG A 158 14.62 -10.74 0.71
C ARG A 158 14.50 -11.83 1.79
N ARG A 159 13.32 -12.46 1.95
CA ARG A 159 13.17 -13.62 2.85
C ARG A 159 14.08 -14.79 2.46
N VAL A 160 14.34 -14.98 1.18
CA VAL A 160 15.23 -16.04 0.68
C VAL A 160 16.71 -15.63 0.71
N ASP A 161 17.05 -14.35 0.54
CA ASP A 161 18.42 -13.84 0.75
C ASP A 161 18.90 -14.13 2.18
N ARG A 162 17.98 -14.12 3.15
CA ARG A 162 18.22 -14.51 4.56
C ARG A 162 18.53 -16.01 4.75
N LEU A 163 18.18 -16.87 3.79
CA LEU A 163 18.48 -18.31 3.78
C LEU A 163 19.84 -18.64 3.11
N GLY A 164 20.62 -17.62 2.71
CA GLY A 164 22.08 -17.77 2.54
C GLY A 164 22.64 -17.68 1.13
N THR A 165 21.83 -17.51 0.07
CA THR A 165 22.37 -17.10 -1.24
C THR A 165 21.36 -16.29 -2.05
N TRP A 166 21.76 -15.07 -2.42
CA TRP A 166 20.99 -14.17 -3.30
C TRP A 166 20.66 -14.79 -4.66
N ILE A 167 21.50 -15.73 -5.11
CA ILE A 167 21.28 -16.54 -6.32
C ILE A 167 20.10 -17.50 -6.12
N GLY A 168 19.96 -18.11 -4.94
CA GLY A 168 18.84 -18.98 -4.58
C GLY A 168 17.52 -18.21 -4.52
N GLY A 169 17.53 -16.99 -3.95
CA GLY A 169 16.38 -16.08 -3.94
C GLY A 169 15.96 -15.65 -5.34
N ALA A 170 16.91 -15.28 -6.19
CA ALA A 170 16.66 -14.96 -7.58
C ALA A 170 16.14 -16.17 -8.39
N ALA A 171 16.67 -17.37 -8.17
CA ALA A 171 16.25 -18.59 -8.86
C ALA A 171 14.87 -19.09 -8.40
N ALA A 172 14.51 -18.90 -7.13
CA ALA A 172 13.18 -19.21 -6.60
C ALA A 172 12.13 -18.23 -7.14
N ALA A 173 12.42 -16.93 -7.09
CA ALA A 173 11.59 -15.90 -7.71
C ALA A 173 11.43 -16.14 -9.21
N TRP A 174 12.49 -16.52 -9.93
CA TRP A 174 12.41 -16.84 -11.35
C TRP A 174 11.57 -18.08 -11.66
N ARG A 175 11.68 -19.15 -10.87
CA ARG A 175 10.86 -20.35 -11.06
C ARG A 175 9.37 -20.06 -10.84
N GLU A 176 9.05 -19.40 -9.73
CA GLU A 176 7.68 -19.02 -9.42
C GLU A 176 7.10 -18.05 -10.46
N LEU A 177 7.91 -17.06 -10.88
CA LEU A 177 7.54 -16.21 -11.99
C LEU A 177 7.30 -17.05 -13.23
N ARG A 178 8.23 -17.91 -13.67
CA ARG A 178 8.12 -18.74 -14.88
C ARG A 178 6.83 -19.55 -14.95
N ASP A 179 6.35 -20.03 -13.80
CA ASP A 179 5.15 -20.86 -13.71
C ASP A 179 3.86 -20.04 -13.60
N ALA A 180 3.96 -18.72 -13.43
CA ALA A 180 2.82 -17.83 -13.34
C ALA A 180 1.96 -17.90 -14.62
N GLN A 181 0.65 -17.95 -14.40
CA GLN A 181 -0.33 -18.02 -15.45
C GLN A 181 -1.08 -16.68 -15.56
N PRO A 182 -1.42 -16.23 -16.78
CA PRO A 182 -2.30 -15.08 -16.93
C PRO A 182 -3.64 -15.33 -16.25
N ILE A 183 -4.10 -14.35 -15.48
CA ILE A 183 -5.44 -14.33 -14.93
C ILE A 183 -6.44 -13.91 -16.01
N ARG A 184 -7.70 -14.31 -15.84
CA ARG A 184 -8.81 -13.83 -16.69
C ARG A 184 -9.58 -12.77 -15.93
N VAL A 185 -9.82 -11.65 -16.59
CA VAL A 185 -10.58 -10.52 -16.03
C VAL A 185 -11.75 -10.17 -16.94
N GLY A 186 -12.87 -9.78 -16.36
CA GLY A 186 -14.10 -9.40 -17.06
C GLY A 186 -14.53 -7.98 -16.71
N ARG A 187 -14.81 -7.14 -17.70
CA ARG A 187 -15.31 -5.77 -17.53
C ARG A 187 -16.34 -5.45 -18.62
N GLY A 188 -17.53 -4.99 -18.22
CA GLY A 188 -18.58 -4.58 -19.16
C GLY A 188 -18.94 -5.68 -20.18
N GLY A 189 -19.03 -6.94 -19.73
CA GLY A 189 -19.32 -8.10 -20.60
C GLY A 189 -18.17 -8.57 -21.50
N ARG A 190 -17.01 -7.91 -21.47
CA ARG A 190 -15.82 -8.32 -22.21
C ARG A 190 -14.82 -9.01 -21.29
N HIS A 191 -14.18 -10.08 -21.77
CA HIS A 191 -13.14 -10.78 -21.04
C HIS A 191 -11.76 -10.59 -21.69
N ALA A 192 -10.72 -10.50 -20.86
CA ALA A 192 -9.33 -10.42 -21.28
C ALA A 192 -8.46 -11.36 -20.44
N ARG A 193 -7.35 -11.85 -21.03
CA ARG A 193 -6.27 -12.51 -20.30
C ARG A 193 -5.19 -11.49 -20.03
N VAL A 194 -4.80 -11.34 -18.77
CA VAL A 194 -3.82 -10.35 -18.35
C VAL A 194 -2.79 -10.98 -17.44
N TRP A 195 -1.55 -10.50 -17.55
CA TRP A 195 -0.48 -10.84 -16.62
C TRP A 195 -0.70 -10.14 -15.28
N SER A 196 -1.14 -8.89 -15.32
CA SER A 196 -1.47 -8.11 -14.13
C SER A 196 -2.47 -7.00 -14.42
N VAL A 197 -3.12 -6.54 -13.35
CA VAL A 197 -3.87 -5.29 -13.35
C VAL A 197 -3.34 -4.44 -12.20
N PHE A 198 -3.02 -3.18 -12.47
CA PHE A 198 -2.67 -2.19 -11.46
C PHE A 198 -3.80 -1.16 -11.39
N VAL A 199 -4.25 -0.83 -10.19
CA VAL A 199 -5.26 0.18 -9.91
C VAL A 199 -4.67 1.12 -8.88
N SER A 200 -4.17 2.27 -9.30
CA SER A 200 -3.49 3.23 -8.43
C SER A 200 -4.37 4.41 -8.09
N VAL A 201 -4.22 4.95 -6.89
CA VAL A 201 -4.93 6.18 -6.50
C VAL A 201 -4.19 7.40 -7.07
N GLY A 202 -4.88 8.17 -7.89
CA GLY A 202 -4.35 9.31 -8.63
C GLY A 202 -3.65 8.94 -9.92
N ALA A 203 -3.61 9.90 -10.86
CA ALA A 203 -2.88 9.75 -12.11
C ALA A 203 -1.36 9.56 -11.87
N ASN A 204 -0.78 8.62 -12.60
CA ASN A 204 0.64 8.25 -12.48
C ASN A 204 1.44 8.56 -13.75
N ASP A 205 2.78 8.52 -13.63
CA ASP A 205 3.72 8.69 -14.74
C ASP A 205 3.39 7.69 -15.87
N GLU A 206 3.15 8.21 -17.06
CA GLU A 206 2.73 7.43 -18.23
C GLU A 206 3.81 6.43 -18.64
N ALA A 207 5.08 6.74 -18.39
CA ALA A 207 6.22 5.90 -18.76
C ALA A 207 6.42 4.66 -17.85
N ARG A 208 5.71 4.57 -16.71
CA ARG A 208 5.85 3.50 -15.72
C ARG A 208 4.77 2.43 -15.85
N ILE A 209 5.11 1.17 -16.11
CA ILE A 209 4.09 0.13 -16.27
C ILE A 209 3.46 -0.29 -14.94
N ALA A 210 4.29 -0.47 -13.90
CA ALA A 210 3.82 -0.77 -12.55
C ALA A 210 3.81 0.51 -11.69
N THR A 211 2.64 0.86 -11.17
CA THR A 211 2.37 2.09 -10.42
C THR A 211 1.98 1.74 -8.98
N LEU A 212 2.97 1.34 -8.18
CA LEU A 212 2.75 1.01 -6.76
C LEU A 212 2.84 2.19 -5.80
N GLN A 213 3.24 3.36 -6.30
CA GLN A 213 3.40 4.57 -5.50
C GLN A 213 2.66 5.69 -6.20
N ARG A 214 1.84 6.43 -5.46
CA ARG A 214 1.14 7.60 -5.99
C ARG A 214 2.05 8.83 -6.14
N ILE A 215 1.66 9.74 -7.04
CA ILE A 215 2.38 10.99 -7.32
C ILE A 215 1.58 12.20 -6.80
N THR A 216 0.25 12.09 -6.74
CA THR A 216 -0.67 13.13 -6.29
C THR A 216 -1.43 12.67 -5.05
N LEU A 217 -1.76 13.61 -4.17
CA LEU A 217 -2.48 13.34 -2.93
C LEU A 217 -3.98 13.62 -3.01
N GLY A 218 -4.40 14.62 -3.78
CA GLY A 218 -5.82 15.04 -3.87
C GLY A 218 -6.57 14.52 -5.10
N ASP A 219 -5.91 13.83 -6.01
CA ASP A 219 -6.54 13.25 -7.19
C ASP A 219 -7.22 11.93 -6.81
N ASP A 220 -8.54 11.90 -6.90
CA ASP A 220 -9.36 10.74 -6.59
C ASP A 220 -9.57 9.81 -7.78
N ARG A 221 -9.09 10.15 -8.97
CA ARG A 221 -9.21 9.24 -10.11
C ARG A 221 -8.30 8.03 -9.95
N LEU A 222 -8.74 6.90 -10.50
CA LEU A 222 -8.01 5.64 -10.53
C LEU A 222 -7.21 5.53 -11.84
N ASP A 223 -5.88 5.39 -11.75
CA ASP A 223 -5.03 5.01 -12.89
C ASP A 223 -5.01 3.48 -13.01
N VAL A 224 -5.80 2.96 -13.95
CA VAL A 224 -6.01 1.53 -14.16
C VAL A 224 -5.19 1.07 -15.36
N ARG A 225 -4.29 0.11 -15.12
CA ARG A 225 -3.39 -0.45 -16.15
C ARG A 225 -3.56 -1.95 -16.27
N PHE A 226 -4.01 -2.41 -17.43
CA PHE A 226 -4.09 -3.82 -17.78
C PHE A 226 -2.86 -4.21 -18.58
N HIS A 227 -2.09 -5.18 -18.07
CA HIS A 227 -1.03 -5.79 -18.84
C HIS A 227 -1.56 -7.04 -19.56
N HIS A 228 -1.96 -6.88 -20.82
CA HIS A 228 -2.53 -7.96 -21.63
C HIS A 228 -1.52 -9.08 -21.91
N ALA A 229 -1.99 -10.32 -21.83
CA ALA A 229 -1.18 -11.51 -22.09
C ALA A 229 -1.07 -11.83 -23.60
N ARG A 230 -0.53 -10.87 -24.37
CA ARG A 230 -0.30 -10.97 -25.83
C ARG A 230 1.14 -11.33 -26.19
N GLY A 231 2.07 -11.19 -25.25
CA GLY A 231 3.51 -11.45 -25.41
C GLY A 231 4.04 -12.64 -24.61
N SER A 232 5.36 -12.84 -24.66
CA SER A 232 6.05 -13.91 -23.91
C SER A 232 6.05 -13.65 -22.41
N HIS A 233 6.05 -14.74 -21.63
CA HIS A 233 6.17 -14.73 -20.17
C HIS A 233 7.35 -13.86 -19.66
N THR A 234 8.47 -13.87 -20.37
CA THR A 234 9.66 -13.07 -20.03
C THR A 234 9.40 -11.56 -20.03
N ARG A 235 8.55 -11.07 -20.93
CA ARG A 235 8.14 -9.65 -20.98
C ARG A 235 7.17 -9.31 -19.85
N ALA A 236 6.33 -10.28 -19.45
CA ALA A 236 5.47 -10.17 -18.27
C ALA A 236 6.31 -9.87 -17.02
N VAL A 237 7.34 -10.68 -16.79
CA VAL A 237 8.29 -10.50 -15.68
C VAL A 237 9.04 -9.18 -15.78
N ALA A 238 9.53 -8.82 -16.97
CA ALA A 238 10.27 -7.56 -17.17
C ALA A 238 9.43 -6.31 -16.83
N SER A 239 8.11 -6.37 -16.98
CA SER A 239 7.20 -5.28 -16.62
C SER A 239 7.14 -4.97 -15.13
N LEU A 240 7.58 -5.92 -14.29
CA LEU A 240 7.62 -5.81 -12.83
C LEU A 240 8.88 -5.06 -12.34
N ALA A 241 9.73 -4.58 -13.25
CA ALA A 241 10.99 -3.93 -12.90
C ALA A 241 10.78 -2.54 -12.30
N PHE A 242 11.21 -2.38 -11.04
CA PHE A 242 11.18 -1.12 -10.32
C PHE A 242 12.47 -0.34 -10.48
N GLY A 243 12.35 0.83 -11.09
CA GLY A 243 13.42 1.83 -11.11
C GLY A 243 13.75 2.28 -12.52
N ARG A 244 13.81 3.61 -12.69
CA ARG A 244 14.07 4.26 -13.98
C ARG A 244 15.28 3.67 -14.72
N LYS A 245 16.37 3.36 -14.00
CA LYS A 245 17.59 2.75 -14.57
C LYS A 245 17.34 1.32 -15.07
N THR A 246 16.70 0.47 -14.27
CA THR A 246 16.37 -0.92 -14.63
C THR A 246 15.41 -0.96 -15.82
N THR A 247 14.37 -0.14 -15.78
CA THR A 247 13.40 -0.01 -16.88
C THR A 247 14.08 0.46 -18.17
N ALA A 248 14.99 1.44 -18.11
CA ALA A 248 15.73 1.92 -19.28
C ALA A 248 16.61 0.83 -19.90
N VAL A 249 17.31 0.03 -19.08
CA VAL A 249 18.12 -1.10 -19.57
C VAL A 249 17.24 -2.18 -20.23
N LEU A 250 16.12 -2.56 -19.60
CA LEU A 250 15.21 -3.55 -20.17
C LEU A 250 14.54 -3.06 -21.46
N ARG A 251 14.25 -1.75 -21.56
CA ARG A 251 13.76 -1.11 -22.77
C ARG A 251 14.80 -1.17 -23.90
N PHE A 252 16.06 -0.82 -23.59
CA PHE A 252 17.17 -0.92 -24.53
C PHE A 252 17.36 -2.35 -25.07
N LEU A 253 17.24 -3.36 -24.20
CA LEU A 253 17.33 -4.77 -24.56
C LEU A 253 16.05 -5.34 -25.23
N ARG A 254 15.00 -4.53 -25.46
CA ARG A 254 13.69 -4.94 -25.99
C ARG A 254 13.01 -6.06 -25.19
N LEU A 255 13.29 -6.10 -23.88
CA LEU A 255 12.73 -7.08 -22.94
C LEU A 255 11.46 -6.58 -22.25
N LEU A 256 11.19 -5.27 -22.27
CA LEU A 256 9.89 -4.74 -21.81
C LEU A 256 8.76 -5.13 -22.77
N PRO A 257 7.52 -5.26 -22.26
CA PRO A 257 6.37 -5.41 -23.12
C PRO A 257 6.19 -4.13 -23.97
N PRO A 258 5.74 -4.27 -25.23
CA PRO A 258 5.38 -3.12 -26.05
C PRO A 258 4.22 -2.35 -25.41
N GLU A 259 4.13 -1.04 -25.65
CA GLU A 259 3.04 -0.20 -25.12
C GLU A 259 1.66 -0.72 -25.56
N SER A 260 1.56 -1.39 -26.70
CA SER A 260 0.33 -2.04 -27.18
C SER A 260 -0.20 -3.16 -26.27
N ASP A 261 0.64 -3.69 -25.38
CA ASP A 261 0.26 -4.72 -24.40
C ASP A 261 -0.26 -4.08 -23.10
N ILE A 262 -0.06 -2.77 -22.91
CA ILE A 262 -0.51 -2.02 -21.74
C ILE A 262 -1.71 -1.15 -22.12
N GLU A 263 -2.89 -1.51 -21.65
CA GLU A 263 -4.07 -0.66 -21.74
C GLU A 263 -4.16 0.19 -20.46
N ARG A 264 -4.15 1.51 -20.61
CA ARG A 264 -4.29 2.47 -19.52
C ARG A 264 -5.63 3.20 -19.62
N MET A 265 -6.30 3.35 -18.49
CA MET A 265 -7.51 4.14 -18.35
C MET A 265 -7.41 4.98 -17.07
N LEU A 266 -8.02 6.17 -17.09
CA LEU A 266 -8.26 6.95 -15.89
C LEU A 266 -9.76 6.99 -15.64
N LEU A 267 -10.18 6.40 -14.52
CA LEU A 267 -11.59 6.15 -14.20
C LEU A 267 -11.92 6.67 -12.80
N ASP A 268 -13.18 7.00 -12.53
CA ASP A 268 -13.62 7.36 -11.17
C ASP A 268 -13.94 6.09 -10.34
N ASP A 269 -14.40 5.05 -11.03
CA ASP A 269 -14.67 3.72 -10.49
C ASP A 269 -14.28 2.60 -11.46
N LEU A 270 -14.04 1.42 -10.92
CA LEU A 270 -13.72 0.20 -11.63
C LEU A 270 -14.56 -0.95 -11.08
N ASP A 271 -15.20 -1.68 -11.98
CA ASP A 271 -15.88 -2.94 -11.67
C ASP A 271 -15.27 -4.06 -12.53
N LEU A 272 -14.71 -5.06 -11.87
CA LEU A 272 -13.94 -6.12 -12.50
C LEU A 272 -14.29 -7.48 -11.92
N THR A 273 -14.68 -8.43 -12.77
CA THR A 273 -14.72 -9.84 -12.38
C THR A 273 -13.34 -10.46 -12.58
N VAL A 274 -12.77 -11.07 -11.55
CA VAL A 274 -11.47 -11.74 -11.60
C VAL A 274 -11.72 -13.24 -11.48
N HIS A 275 -11.19 -14.02 -12.42
CA HIS A 275 -11.33 -15.47 -12.44
C HIS A 275 -10.01 -16.16 -12.11
N ARG A 276 -10.11 -17.29 -11.41
CA ARG A 276 -8.99 -18.14 -11.02
C ARG A 276 -8.26 -18.65 -12.28
N ALA A 277 -6.94 -18.52 -12.27
CA ALA A 277 -6.09 -19.20 -13.25
C ALA A 277 -6.01 -20.70 -12.93
N ALA A 278 -5.88 -21.57 -13.94
CA ALA A 278 -5.81 -23.01 -13.70
C ALA A 278 -4.65 -23.36 -12.73
N GLY A 279 -4.98 -23.91 -11.55
CA GLY A 279 -4.02 -24.23 -10.50
C GLY A 279 -3.43 -23.03 -9.74
N GLY A 280 -3.93 -21.82 -9.98
CA GLY A 280 -3.46 -20.58 -9.35
C GLY A 280 -4.30 -20.15 -8.14
N GLU A 281 -3.71 -19.31 -7.31
CA GLU A 281 -4.42 -18.60 -6.25
C GLU A 281 -5.29 -17.48 -6.85
N LEU A 282 -6.43 -17.22 -6.20
CA LEU A 282 -7.31 -16.13 -6.53
C LEU A 282 -7.12 -15.09 -5.43
N SER A 283 -6.51 -13.95 -5.76
CA SER A 283 -6.14 -12.95 -4.76
C SER A 283 -5.96 -11.57 -5.39
N PHE A 284 -5.96 -10.57 -4.52
CA PHE A 284 -5.48 -9.23 -4.84
C PHE A 284 -4.57 -8.73 -3.72
N VAL A 285 -3.69 -7.80 -4.06
CA VAL A 285 -2.81 -7.14 -3.10
C VAL A 285 -3.18 -5.67 -3.04
N HIS A 286 -3.30 -5.10 -1.84
CA HIS A 286 -3.49 -3.66 -1.63
C HIS A 286 -2.47 -3.14 -0.61
N ASP A 287 -1.77 -2.06 -0.91
CA ASP A 287 -0.77 -1.43 -0.02
C ASP A 287 0.24 -2.40 0.64
N GLY A 288 0.51 -3.54 -0.02
CA GLY A 288 1.40 -4.59 0.46
C GLY A 288 0.70 -5.78 1.16
N GLU A 289 -0.58 -5.67 1.50
CA GLU A 289 -1.38 -6.72 2.12
C GLU A 289 -2.05 -7.61 1.07
N LEU A 290 -1.99 -8.94 1.28
CA LEU A 290 -2.57 -9.93 0.37
C LEU A 290 -3.93 -10.39 0.89
N VAL A 291 -4.94 -10.28 0.04
CA VAL A 291 -6.28 -10.81 0.28
C VAL A 291 -6.50 -12.02 -0.62
N GLN A 292 -6.56 -13.20 -0.02
CA GLN A 292 -6.92 -14.44 -0.71
C GLN A 292 -8.45 -14.57 -0.83
N ARG A 293 -8.90 -15.17 -1.93
CA ARG A 293 -10.30 -15.42 -2.24
C ARG A 293 -10.54 -16.89 -2.53
N ASP A 294 -11.70 -17.35 -2.07
CA ASP A 294 -12.20 -18.68 -2.35
C ASP A 294 -12.99 -18.73 -3.65
N GLY A 295 -13.29 -19.94 -4.13
CA GLY A 295 -14.09 -20.15 -5.34
C GLY A 295 -13.34 -19.90 -6.66
N ASP A 296 -14.08 -19.79 -7.76
CA ASP A 296 -13.51 -19.71 -9.12
C ASP A 296 -13.43 -18.29 -9.67
N ALA A 297 -14.15 -17.34 -9.05
CA ALA A 297 -14.12 -15.93 -9.41
C ALA A 297 -14.62 -15.06 -8.25
N PHE A 298 -14.23 -13.78 -8.26
CA PHE A 298 -14.77 -12.74 -7.40
C PHE A 298 -14.96 -11.44 -8.17
N ARG A 299 -15.87 -10.58 -7.70
CA ARG A 299 -16.08 -9.23 -8.25
C ARG A 299 -15.32 -8.22 -7.41
N LEU A 300 -14.33 -7.56 -8.00
CA LEU A 300 -13.59 -6.45 -7.41
C LEU A 300 -14.20 -5.13 -7.87
N ARG A 301 -14.68 -4.33 -6.91
CA ARG A 301 -15.13 -2.95 -7.12
C ARG A 301 -14.11 -2.01 -6.47
N VAL A 302 -13.63 -1.03 -7.21
CA VAL A 302 -12.72 0.00 -6.72
C VAL A 302 -13.29 1.36 -7.04
N LYS A 303 -13.30 2.28 -6.07
CA LYS A 303 -13.82 3.63 -6.25
C LYS A 303 -12.86 4.66 -5.67
N GLY A 304 -12.61 5.72 -6.41
CA GLY A 304 -11.94 6.92 -5.92
C GLY A 304 -12.80 7.72 -4.95
N ILE A 305 -12.22 8.15 -3.83
CA ILE A 305 -12.90 9.01 -2.85
C ILE A 305 -12.03 10.23 -2.58
N ALA A 306 -12.49 11.40 -3.03
CA ALA A 306 -11.85 12.68 -2.75
C ALA A 306 -11.91 13.04 -1.25
N ASP A 307 -10.87 13.74 -0.77
CA ASP A 307 -10.80 14.34 0.57
C ASP A 307 -11.21 13.41 1.73
N ALA A 308 -10.91 12.12 1.56
CA ALA A 308 -11.44 11.04 2.38
C ALA A 308 -10.67 10.79 3.68
N LEU A 309 -9.44 11.28 3.77
CA LEU A 309 -8.56 11.09 4.91
C LEU A 309 -7.80 12.39 5.19
N GLU A 310 -7.85 12.87 6.43
CA GLU A 310 -6.98 13.97 6.87
C GLU A 310 -5.65 13.38 7.37
N VAL A 311 -4.53 13.88 6.85
CA VAL A 311 -3.19 13.44 7.26
C VAL A 311 -2.31 14.62 7.64
N TYR A 312 -1.38 14.40 8.56
CA TYR A 312 -0.32 15.36 8.85
C TYR A 312 0.74 15.34 7.77
N THR A 313 1.19 16.53 7.35
CA THR A 313 2.16 16.72 6.25
C THR A 313 3.08 17.89 6.59
N PRO A 314 4.36 17.88 6.19
CA PRO A 314 5.23 19.04 6.33
C PRO A 314 4.81 20.26 5.50
N GLU A 315 4.02 20.09 4.44
CA GLU A 315 3.51 21.19 3.59
C GLU A 315 1.99 21.14 3.44
#